data_AF-A0A1V8S8N7-F1
#
_entry.id   AF-A0A1V8S8N7-F1
#
_cell.length_a   1.000
_cell.length_b   1.000
_cell.length_c   1.000
_cell.angle_alpha   90.00
_cell.angle_beta   90.00
_cell.angle_gamma   90.00
#
_symmetry.space_group_name_H-M   'P 1'
#
loop_
_entity.id
_entity.type
_entity.pdbx_description
1 polymer ?
#
loop_
_entity_poly.entity_id
_entity_poly.type
_entity_poly.pdbx_seq_one_letter_code
_entity_poly.pdbx_strand_id
1 'polypeptide(L)'
;MSLAEGKAVFDLNVWANVALSQAALPLLLKSSKGMIVNHTSIAAHAAIPYHAAYAVSKAAMSMFTTIMREELEGSFGLKVVELKTGGVNTEIVKNARAKEGGLPNSSIYAAAKEVIEPALRGEFLENRGITPEAWAKGVVGDLLSSSPPNVIWRGNGATQARIASWFPMSWLSGPLEKLTGLDKVEKIVKKP
;
A
#
# COMPACT_ATOMS: atom_id res chain seq x y z
N MET A 1 -17.65 -1.81 0.37
CA MET A 1 -16.99 -2.04 -0.93
C MET A 1 -17.69 -3.19 -1.63
N SER A 2 -18.02 -3.03 -2.91
CA SER A 2 -18.57 -4.11 -3.73
C SER A 2 -17.46 -5.07 -4.21
N LEU A 3 -17.83 -6.29 -4.60
CA LEU A 3 -16.87 -7.25 -5.17
C LEU A 3 -16.24 -6.73 -6.48
N ALA A 4 -17.01 -6.03 -7.31
CA ALA A 4 -16.52 -5.45 -8.56
C ALA A 4 -15.43 -4.40 -8.29
N GLU A 5 -15.64 -3.51 -7.32
CA GLU A 5 -14.62 -2.53 -6.92
C GLU A 5 -13.37 -3.21 -6.36
N GLY A 6 -13.53 -4.25 -5.53
CA GLY A 6 -12.41 -5.00 -4.98
C GLY A 6 -11.56 -5.67 -6.08
N LYS A 7 -12.21 -6.28 -7.08
CA LYS A 7 -11.53 -6.86 -8.25
C LYS A 7 -10.79 -5.79 -9.06
N ALA A 8 -11.43 -4.67 -9.36
CA ALA A 8 -10.81 -3.58 -10.09
C ALA A 8 -9.54 -3.03 -9.39
N VAL A 9 -9.55 -2.95 -8.05
CA VAL A 9 -8.35 -2.58 -7.27
C VAL A 9 -7.23 -3.60 -7.45
N PHE A 10 -7.54 -4.90 -7.47
CA PHE A 10 -6.55 -5.96 -7.69
C PHE A 10 -6.01 -5.96 -9.13
N ASP A 11 -6.89 -5.81 -10.12
CA ASP A 11 -6.51 -5.73 -11.53
C ASP A 11 -5.52 -4.60 -11.76
N LEU A 12 -5.77 -3.43 -11.16
CA LEU A 12 -4.87 -2.28 -11.24
C LEU A 12 -3.58 -2.47 -10.43
N ASN A 13 -3.68 -2.85 -9.15
CA ASN A 13 -2.53 -2.82 -8.24
C ASN A 13 -1.63 -4.05 -8.35
N VAL A 14 -2.12 -5.15 -8.89
CA VAL A 14 -1.39 -6.42 -9.02
C VAL A 14 -1.21 -6.77 -10.48
N TRP A 15 -2.29 -7.11 -11.17
CA TRP A 15 -2.20 -7.73 -12.50
C TRP A 15 -1.62 -6.79 -13.56
N ALA A 16 -1.94 -5.49 -13.50
CA ALA A 16 -1.35 -4.51 -14.42
C ALA A 16 0.18 -4.39 -14.24
N ASN A 17 0.69 -4.50 -13.01
CA ASN A 17 2.14 -4.46 -12.76
C ASN A 17 2.83 -5.72 -13.28
N VAL A 18 2.21 -6.89 -13.08
CA VAL A 18 2.71 -8.17 -13.62
C VAL A 18 2.70 -8.15 -15.15
N ALA A 19 1.61 -7.71 -15.76
CA ALA A 19 1.49 -7.60 -17.22
C ALA A 19 2.54 -6.63 -17.82
N LEU A 20 2.75 -5.47 -17.18
CA LEU A 20 3.79 -4.52 -17.59
C LEU A 20 5.18 -5.14 -17.47
N SER A 21 5.47 -5.84 -16.38
CA SER A 21 6.75 -6.53 -16.16
C SER A 21 6.99 -7.57 -17.24
N GLN A 22 5.99 -8.40 -17.57
CA GLN A 22 6.06 -9.39 -18.64
C GLN A 22 6.33 -8.76 -20.01
N ALA A 23 5.61 -7.67 -20.34
CA ALA A 23 5.77 -6.98 -21.61
C ALA A 23 7.15 -6.32 -21.75
N ALA A 24 7.70 -5.78 -20.65
CA ALA A 24 9.01 -5.12 -20.65
C ALA A 24 10.19 -6.11 -20.55
N LEU A 25 9.95 -7.34 -20.07
CA LEU A 25 10.99 -8.30 -19.74
C LEU A 25 12.00 -8.55 -20.88
N PRO A 26 11.60 -8.74 -22.16
CA PRO A 26 12.56 -8.98 -23.25
C PRO A 26 13.54 -7.82 -23.48
N LEU A 27 13.13 -6.58 -23.17
CA LEU A 27 13.99 -5.40 -23.30
C LEU A 27 14.88 -5.26 -22.06
N LEU A 28 14.33 -5.50 -20.88
CA LEU A 28 15.06 -5.44 -19.62
C LEU A 28 16.21 -6.45 -19.57
N LEU A 29 15.98 -7.67 -20.06
CA LEU A 29 17.00 -8.73 -20.12
C LEU A 29 18.16 -8.41 -21.10
N LYS A 30 17.96 -7.51 -22.07
CA LYS A 30 19.01 -7.03 -22.97
C LYS A 30 19.81 -5.86 -22.37
N SER A 31 19.32 -5.26 -21.29
CA SER A 31 19.98 -4.13 -20.64
C SER A 31 20.96 -4.62 -19.58
N SER A 32 22.20 -4.12 -19.62
CA SER A 32 23.22 -4.42 -18.61
C SER A 32 22.89 -3.85 -17.22
N LYS A 33 21.91 -2.96 -17.13
CA LYS A 33 21.42 -2.34 -15.89
C LYS A 33 19.89 -2.35 -15.82
N GLY A 34 19.26 -3.39 -16.37
CA GLY A 34 17.81 -3.56 -16.31
C GLY A 34 17.32 -3.57 -14.86
N MET A 35 16.18 -2.91 -14.60
CA MET A 35 15.56 -2.89 -13.28
C MET A 35 14.04 -2.85 -13.38
N ILE A 36 13.37 -3.69 -12.61
CA ILE A 36 11.93 -3.61 -12.36
C ILE A 36 11.74 -2.96 -10.99
N VAL A 37 10.94 -1.89 -10.90
CA VAL A 37 10.61 -1.23 -9.63
C VAL A 37 9.11 -1.29 -9.41
N ASN A 38 8.68 -2.15 -8.49
CA ASN A 38 7.26 -2.27 -8.16
C ASN A 38 6.92 -1.37 -6.97
N HIS A 39 5.98 -0.45 -7.19
CA HIS A 39 5.55 0.51 -6.19
C HIS A 39 4.46 -0.07 -5.27
N THR A 40 4.88 -0.56 -4.12
CA THR A 40 4.00 -1.09 -3.07
C THR A 40 3.77 -0.02 -1.99
N SER A 41 3.36 -0.43 -0.78
CA SER A 41 3.03 0.50 0.30
C SER A 41 3.42 -0.11 1.65
N ILE A 42 3.65 0.74 2.63
CA ILE A 42 3.75 0.30 4.03
C ILE A 42 2.46 -0.40 4.51
N ALA A 43 1.32 -0.12 3.88
CA ALA A 43 0.05 -0.81 4.12
C ALA A 43 0.09 -2.31 3.78
N ALA A 44 1.08 -2.78 3.02
CA ALA A 44 1.31 -4.20 2.77
C ALA A 44 1.61 -4.99 4.05
N HIS A 45 2.02 -4.31 5.13
CA HIS A 45 2.32 -4.90 6.43
C HIS A 45 1.47 -4.29 7.55
N ALA A 46 0.25 -3.87 7.26
CA ALA A 46 -0.67 -3.37 8.27
C ALA A 46 -2.10 -3.85 8.01
N ALA A 47 -2.77 -4.31 9.07
CA ALA A 47 -4.20 -4.60 9.04
C ALA A 47 -4.96 -3.29 9.29
N ILE A 48 -5.09 -2.47 8.25
CA ILE A 48 -5.76 -1.16 8.35
C ILE A 48 -7.27 -1.36 8.14
N PRO A 49 -8.13 -1.18 9.18
CA PRO A 49 -9.57 -1.34 9.03
C PRO A 49 -10.14 -0.48 7.89
N TYR A 50 -11.15 -1.01 7.21
CA TYR A 50 -11.85 -0.37 6.07
C TYR A 50 -11.05 -0.23 4.76
N HIS A 51 -9.74 -0.51 4.78
CA HIS A 51 -8.85 -0.39 3.62
C HIS A 51 -8.37 -1.75 3.07
N ALA A 52 -9.15 -2.81 3.30
CA ALA A 52 -8.76 -4.20 3.04
C ALA A 52 -8.32 -4.45 1.58
N ALA A 53 -9.12 -4.07 0.58
CA ALA A 53 -8.74 -4.33 -0.82
C ALA A 53 -7.44 -3.64 -1.22
N TYR A 54 -7.23 -2.40 -0.78
CA TYR A 54 -5.99 -1.69 -1.02
C TYR A 54 -4.81 -2.39 -0.32
N ALA A 55 -4.90 -2.60 1.00
CA ALA A 55 -3.83 -3.20 1.79
C ALA A 55 -3.45 -4.60 1.28
N VAL A 56 -4.45 -5.46 1.03
CA VAL A 56 -4.21 -6.82 0.52
C VAL A 56 -3.67 -6.80 -0.91
N SER A 57 -4.13 -5.91 -1.79
CA SER A 57 -3.55 -5.80 -3.15
C SER A 57 -2.06 -5.40 -3.10
N LYS A 58 -1.68 -4.52 -2.17
CA LYS A 58 -0.28 -4.12 -1.97
C LYS A 58 0.55 -5.21 -1.30
N ALA A 59 -0.04 -6.00 -0.41
CA ALA A 59 0.60 -7.20 0.16
C ALA A 59 0.83 -8.28 -0.90
N ALA A 60 -0.16 -8.54 -1.75
CA ALA A 60 -0.05 -9.48 -2.87
C ALA A 60 1.07 -9.05 -3.83
N MET A 61 1.10 -7.76 -4.21
CA MET A 61 2.16 -7.24 -5.09
C MET A 61 3.54 -7.26 -4.43
N SER A 62 3.61 -7.07 -3.11
CA SER A 62 4.86 -7.22 -2.33
C SER A 62 5.40 -8.64 -2.43
N MET A 63 4.56 -9.65 -2.19
CA MET A 63 4.97 -11.05 -2.31
C MET A 63 5.34 -11.40 -3.75
N PHE A 64 4.56 -10.97 -4.74
CA PHE A 64 4.92 -11.13 -6.16
C PHE A 64 6.28 -10.52 -6.49
N THR A 65 6.59 -9.33 -5.96
CA THR A 65 7.88 -8.67 -6.16
C THR A 65 9.03 -9.44 -5.54
N THR A 66 8.83 -10.02 -4.35
CA THR A 66 9.81 -10.90 -3.72
C THR A 66 10.05 -12.15 -4.56
N ILE A 67 8.99 -12.81 -5.04
CA ILE A 67 9.13 -14.01 -5.87
C ILE A 67 9.82 -13.68 -7.20
N MET A 68 9.39 -12.62 -7.90
CA MET A 68 10.04 -12.17 -9.14
C MET A 68 11.52 -11.86 -8.94
N ARG A 69 11.92 -11.33 -7.78
CA ARG A 69 13.32 -11.09 -7.46
C ARG A 69 14.11 -12.38 -7.40
N GLU A 70 13.64 -13.38 -6.64
CA GLU A 70 14.31 -14.67 -6.51
C GLU A 70 14.44 -15.38 -7.87
N GLU A 71 13.42 -15.27 -8.72
CA GLU A 71 13.40 -15.86 -10.06
C GLU A 71 14.29 -15.11 -11.07
N LEU A 72 14.40 -13.79 -10.97
CA LEU A 72 15.03 -12.96 -12.00
C LEU A 72 16.45 -12.49 -11.66
N GLU A 73 16.73 -12.14 -10.40
CA GLU A 73 18.06 -11.62 -10.01
C GLU A 73 19.12 -12.71 -10.12
N GLY A 74 18.86 -13.91 -9.58
CA GLY A 74 19.82 -15.01 -9.56
C GLY A 74 20.08 -15.62 -10.93
N SER A 75 19.04 -15.77 -11.76
CA SER A 75 19.14 -16.45 -13.06
C SER A 75 19.53 -15.51 -14.20
N PHE A 76 19.16 -14.23 -14.15
CA PHE A 76 19.32 -13.30 -15.28
C PHE A 76 20.05 -12.01 -14.94
N GLY A 77 20.44 -11.80 -13.68
CA GLY A 77 21.07 -10.54 -13.24
C GLY A 77 20.14 -9.33 -13.34
N LEU A 78 18.84 -9.54 -13.52
CA LEU A 78 17.86 -8.47 -13.64
C LEU A 78 17.44 -7.99 -12.24
N LYS A 79 17.76 -6.74 -11.90
CA LYS A 79 17.42 -6.16 -10.61
C LYS A 79 15.91 -6.04 -10.47
N VAL A 80 15.36 -6.46 -9.34
CA VAL A 80 13.98 -6.20 -8.97
C VAL A 80 14.01 -5.35 -7.71
N VAL A 81 13.17 -4.34 -7.58
CA VAL A 81 13.13 -3.48 -6.38
C VAL A 81 11.69 -3.35 -5.92
N GLU A 82 11.50 -3.52 -4.62
CA GLU A 82 10.23 -3.20 -3.99
C GLU A 82 10.31 -1.81 -3.37
N LEU A 83 9.47 -0.90 -3.84
CA LEU A 83 9.36 0.46 -3.31
C LEU A 83 8.15 0.54 -2.37
N LYS A 84 8.40 0.46 -1.06
CA LYS A 84 7.39 0.58 -0.01
C LYS A 84 7.21 2.03 0.39
N THR A 85 6.12 2.63 -0.09
CA THR A 85 5.80 4.04 0.18
C THR A 85 4.88 4.22 1.38
N GLY A 86 5.29 5.11 2.28
CA GLY A 86 4.51 5.65 3.38
C GLY A 86 3.70 6.89 2.99
N GLY A 87 3.36 7.75 3.95
CA GLY A 87 2.56 8.94 3.69
C GLY A 87 3.28 9.96 2.80
N VAL A 88 2.67 10.28 1.65
CA VAL A 88 3.10 11.34 0.73
C VAL A 88 1.87 12.21 0.42
N ASN A 89 2.03 13.53 0.49
CA ASN A 89 0.95 14.50 0.24
C ASN A 89 0.65 14.55 -1.26
N THR A 90 -0.19 13.61 -1.71
CA THR A 90 -0.72 13.51 -3.08
C THR A 90 -2.23 13.64 -3.06
N GLU A 91 -2.85 13.70 -4.23
CA GLU A 91 -4.31 13.76 -4.36
C GLU A 91 -5.03 12.45 -4.00
N ILE A 92 -4.35 11.42 -3.47
CA ILE A 92 -4.96 10.11 -3.18
C ILE A 92 -6.12 10.20 -2.17
N VAL A 93 -5.98 10.99 -1.11
CA VAL A 93 -7.04 11.20 -0.10
C VAL A 93 -8.20 11.99 -0.71
N LYS A 94 -7.89 13.02 -1.50
CA LYS A 94 -8.90 13.81 -2.21
C LYS A 94 -9.69 12.95 -3.20
N ASN A 95 -9.03 12.08 -3.96
CA ASN A 95 -9.67 11.15 -4.89
C ASN A 95 -10.55 10.13 -4.16
N ALA A 96 -10.11 9.64 -3.00
CA ALA A 96 -10.92 8.75 -2.16
C ALA A 96 -12.20 9.45 -1.65
N ARG A 97 -12.14 10.76 -1.35
CA ARG A 97 -13.31 11.57 -0.95
C ARG A 97 -14.24 11.92 -2.11
N ALA A 98 -13.69 12.12 -3.31
CA ALA A 98 -14.45 12.44 -4.51
C ALA A 98 -15.22 11.23 -5.06
N LYS A 99 -14.84 10.01 -4.66
CA LYS A 99 -15.56 8.80 -5.06
C LYS A 99 -16.95 8.80 -4.43
N GLU A 100 -17.98 8.81 -5.27
CA GLU A 100 -19.35 8.66 -4.80
C GLU A 100 -19.54 7.29 -4.15
N GLY A 101 -20.23 7.29 -3.01
CA GLY A 101 -20.45 6.11 -2.19
C GLY A 101 -19.97 6.30 -0.75
N GLY A 102 -20.45 5.42 0.11
CA GLY A 102 -20.20 5.47 1.54
C GLY A 102 -20.56 4.13 2.16
N LEU A 103 -20.73 4.11 3.47
CA LEU A 103 -21.23 2.92 4.12
C LEU A 103 -22.69 2.71 3.70
N PRO A 104 -23.06 1.57 3.07
CA PRO A 104 -24.45 1.34 2.68
C PRO A 104 -25.37 1.37 3.91
N ASN A 105 -26.58 1.92 3.77
CA ASN A 105 -27.54 1.94 4.88
C ASN A 105 -27.96 0.52 5.32
N SER A 106 -27.83 -0.48 4.44
CA SER A 106 -28.04 -1.90 4.75
C SER A 106 -26.86 -2.57 5.45
N SER A 107 -25.76 -1.83 5.69
CA SER A 107 -24.57 -2.36 6.37
C SER A 107 -24.89 -2.73 7.82
N ILE A 108 -24.31 -3.84 8.28
CA ILE A 108 -24.32 -4.21 9.71
C ILE A 108 -23.65 -3.14 10.60
N TYR A 109 -22.88 -2.23 10.01
CA TYR A 109 -22.23 -1.12 10.71
C TYR A 109 -22.96 0.21 10.54
N ALA A 110 -24.20 0.23 10.02
CA ALA A 110 -24.93 1.46 9.73
C ALA A 110 -25.03 2.42 10.94
N ALA A 111 -25.19 1.88 12.15
CA ALA A 111 -25.23 2.66 13.40
C ALA A 111 -23.94 3.45 13.69
N ALA A 112 -22.81 3.03 13.12
CA ALA A 112 -21.50 3.65 13.33
C ALA A 112 -21.00 4.42 12.08
N LYS A 113 -21.90 4.76 11.16
CA LYS A 113 -21.59 5.42 9.88
C LYS A 113 -20.73 6.68 10.05
N GLU A 114 -21.06 7.54 11.03
CA GLU A 114 -20.33 8.79 11.29
C GLU A 114 -18.86 8.58 11.70
N VAL A 115 -18.54 7.42 12.28
CA VAL A 115 -17.17 7.06 12.64
C VAL A 115 -16.44 6.43 11.47
N ILE A 116 -17.13 5.59 10.69
CA ILE A 116 -16.54 4.78 9.62
C ILE A 116 -16.27 5.60 8.36
N GLU A 117 -17.17 6.53 7.98
CA GLU A 117 -17.04 7.26 6.72
C GLU A 117 -15.79 8.14 6.63
N PRO A 118 -15.39 8.91 7.66
CA PRO A 118 -14.11 9.63 7.66
C PRO A 118 -12.91 8.68 7.52
N ALA A 119 -12.97 7.51 8.16
CA ALA A 119 -11.91 6.50 8.07
C ALA A 119 -11.84 5.86 6.68
N LEU A 120 -12.97 5.53 6.06
CA LEU A 120 -13.06 5.05 4.67
C LEU A 120 -12.44 6.05 3.69
N ARG A 121 -12.68 7.34 3.92
CA ARG A 121 -12.15 8.44 3.11
C ARG A 121 -10.66 8.74 3.35
N GLY A 122 -10.04 8.09 4.34
CA GLY A 122 -8.62 8.25 4.64
C GLY A 122 -8.27 9.57 5.31
N GLU A 123 -9.24 10.27 5.94
CA GLU A 123 -9.03 11.59 6.56
C GLU A 123 -7.97 11.55 7.69
N PHE A 124 -7.77 10.38 8.32
CA PHE A 124 -6.71 10.18 9.32
C PHE A 124 -5.28 10.27 8.76
N LEU A 125 -5.11 10.27 7.43
CA LEU A 125 -3.83 10.43 6.73
C LEU A 125 -3.62 11.83 6.15
N GLU A 126 -4.64 12.68 6.17
CA GLU A 126 -4.61 13.99 5.53
C GLU A 126 -3.52 14.89 6.12
N ASN A 127 -2.71 15.50 5.25
CA ASN A 127 -1.59 16.39 5.60
C ASN A 127 -0.54 15.77 6.55
N ARG A 128 -0.51 14.43 6.68
CA ARG A 128 0.50 13.73 7.46
C ARG A 128 1.65 13.18 6.61
N GLY A 129 1.68 13.44 5.31
CA GLY A 129 2.73 12.97 4.42
C GLY A 129 3.92 13.93 4.29
N ILE A 130 4.99 13.44 3.68
CA ILE A 130 6.05 14.31 3.15
C ILE A 130 5.65 14.88 1.79
N THR A 131 6.35 15.89 1.28
CA THR A 131 6.05 16.42 -0.06
C THR A 131 6.43 15.43 -1.17
N PRO A 132 5.73 15.42 -2.31
CA PRO A 132 6.08 14.58 -3.46
C PRO A 132 7.51 14.78 -3.94
N GLU A 133 8.02 16.02 -3.92
CA GLU A 133 9.37 16.36 -4.38
C GLU A 133 10.43 15.75 -3.44
N ALA A 134 10.22 15.86 -2.13
CA ALA A 134 11.12 15.27 -1.14
C ALA A 134 11.11 13.73 -1.24
N TRP A 135 9.93 13.13 -1.43
CA TRP A 135 9.81 11.69 -1.66
C TRP A 135 10.54 11.27 -2.94
N ALA A 136 10.29 11.94 -4.06
CA ALA A 136 10.88 11.62 -5.36
C ALA A 136 12.41 11.75 -5.33
N LYS A 137 12.94 12.81 -4.72
CA LYS A 137 14.39 12.99 -4.54
C LYS A 137 15.02 11.82 -3.79
N GLY A 138 14.37 11.35 -2.72
CA GLY A 138 14.83 10.20 -1.95
C GLY A 138 14.80 8.89 -2.75
N VAL A 139 13.69 8.61 -3.42
CA VAL A 139 13.52 7.40 -4.24
C VAL A 139 14.51 7.35 -5.39
N VAL A 140 14.66 8.44 -6.14
CA VAL A 140 15.61 8.52 -7.25
C VAL A 140 17.04 8.34 -6.75
N GLY A 141 17.38 8.94 -5.61
CA GLY A 141 18.70 8.75 -4.99
C GLY A 141 19.00 7.30 -4.63
N ASP A 142 18.02 6.56 -4.09
CA ASP A 142 18.19 5.14 -3.77
C ASP A 142 18.33 4.27 -5.02
N LEU A 143 17.48 4.50 -6.03
CA LEU A 143 17.44 3.73 -7.27
C LEU A 143 18.69 3.93 -8.14
N LEU A 144 19.27 5.14 -8.12
CA LEU A 144 20.46 5.47 -8.90
C LEU A 144 21.77 5.27 -8.13
N SER A 145 21.73 4.75 -6.90
CA SER A 145 22.94 4.43 -6.14
C SER A 145 23.74 3.31 -6.82
N SER A 146 25.02 3.17 -6.45
CA SER A 146 25.89 2.13 -7.01
C SER A 146 25.46 0.70 -6.65
N SER A 147 24.71 0.54 -5.56
CA SER A 147 24.11 -0.73 -5.14
C SER A 147 22.69 -0.48 -4.61
N PRO A 148 21.69 -0.39 -5.52
CA PRO A 148 20.32 -0.09 -5.12
C PRO A 148 19.76 -1.15 -4.16
N PRO A 149 19.12 -0.75 -3.05
CA PRO A 149 18.52 -1.70 -2.11
C PRO A 149 17.45 -2.55 -2.77
N ASN A 150 17.31 -3.79 -2.30
CA ASN A 150 16.25 -4.68 -2.73
C ASN A 150 14.86 -4.15 -2.34
N VAL A 151 14.77 -3.54 -1.15
CA VAL A 151 13.55 -2.92 -0.64
C VAL A 151 13.86 -1.48 -0.22
N ILE A 152 13.17 -0.53 -0.84
CA ILE A 152 13.28 0.90 -0.55
C ILE A 152 12.07 1.31 0.29
N TRP A 153 12.32 2.00 1.40
CA TRP A 153 11.30 2.50 2.32
C TRP A 153 11.36 4.03 2.35
N ARG A 154 10.33 4.70 1.80
CA ARG A 154 10.28 6.17 1.71
C ARG A 154 8.88 6.69 2.02
N GLY A 155 8.77 7.95 2.43
CA GLY A 155 7.50 8.55 2.86
C GLY A 155 7.35 8.60 4.39
N ASN A 156 6.36 9.35 4.86
CA ASN A 156 6.10 9.45 6.29
C ASN A 156 5.72 8.07 6.88
N GLY A 157 6.27 7.74 8.06
CA GLY A 157 6.02 6.46 8.72
C GLY A 157 6.78 5.26 8.14
N ALA A 158 7.56 5.42 7.06
CA ALA A 158 8.18 4.28 6.38
C ALA A 158 9.25 3.57 7.22
N THR A 159 10.07 4.32 7.96
CA THR A 159 11.07 3.74 8.87
C THR A 159 10.40 3.00 10.03
N GLN A 160 9.34 3.56 10.60
CA GLN A 160 8.58 2.92 11.68
C GLN A 160 7.92 1.63 11.18
N ALA A 161 7.30 1.66 10.00
CA ALA A 161 6.72 0.48 9.37
C ALA A 161 7.78 -0.60 9.06
N ARG A 162 8.98 -0.20 8.65
CA ARG A 162 10.10 -1.12 8.44
C ARG A 162 10.46 -1.86 9.72
N ILE A 163 10.62 -1.13 10.82
CA ILE A 163 10.94 -1.74 12.13
C ILE A 163 9.77 -2.62 12.60
N ALA A 164 8.54 -2.13 12.46
CA ALA A 164 7.33 -2.85 12.84
C ALA A 164 7.15 -4.16 12.07
N SER A 165 7.61 -4.23 10.82
CA SER A 165 7.51 -5.45 9.99
C SER A 165 8.32 -6.65 10.51
N TRP A 166 9.21 -6.43 11.48
CA TRP A 166 9.92 -7.52 12.17
C TRP A 166 9.09 -8.21 13.26
N PHE A 167 7.94 -7.64 13.61
CA PHE A 167 7.08 -8.16 14.67
C PHE A 167 5.79 -8.77 14.10
N PRO A 168 5.15 -9.70 14.84
CA PRO A 168 3.86 -10.24 14.46
C PRO A 168 2.83 -9.13 14.22
N MET A 169 2.07 -9.24 13.13
CA MET A 169 1.02 -8.28 12.76
C MET A 169 -0.01 -8.04 13.86
N SER A 170 -0.29 -9.07 14.67
CA SER A 170 -1.21 -8.98 15.82
C SER A 170 -0.74 -7.98 16.89
N TRP A 171 0.56 -7.71 16.99
CA TRP A 171 1.10 -6.74 17.94
C TRP A 171 0.85 -5.30 17.50
N LEU A 172 0.50 -5.10 16.22
CA LEU A 172 0.28 -3.78 15.61
C LEU A 172 -1.21 -3.40 15.50
N SER A 173 -2.15 -4.27 15.90
CA SER A 173 -3.58 -4.07 15.66
C SER A 173 -4.19 -2.93 16.50
N GLY A 174 -3.88 -2.85 17.79
CA GLY A 174 -4.49 -1.88 18.70
C GLY A 174 -4.30 -0.41 18.29
N PRO A 175 -3.08 0.05 17.93
CA PRO A 175 -2.88 1.41 17.41
C PRO A 175 -3.67 1.70 16.12
N LEU A 176 -3.80 0.71 15.23
CA LEU A 176 -4.53 0.86 13.97
C LEU A 176 -6.05 0.92 14.18
N GLU A 177 -6.58 0.15 15.12
CA GLU A 177 -7.98 0.21 15.53
C GLU A 177 -8.35 1.62 16.04
N LYS A 178 -7.51 2.19 16.90
CA LYS A 178 -7.69 3.57 17.40
C LYS A 178 -7.56 4.62 16.29
N LEU A 179 -6.58 4.45 15.40
CA LEU A 179 -6.34 5.38 14.29
C LEU A 179 -7.53 5.44 13.32
N THR A 180 -8.21 4.31 13.12
CA THR A 180 -9.38 4.19 12.23
C THR A 180 -10.72 4.34 12.95
N GLY A 181 -10.72 4.47 14.28
CA GLY A 181 -11.93 4.57 15.10
C GLY A 181 -12.71 3.25 15.25
N LEU A 182 -12.14 2.10 14.87
CA LEU A 182 -12.77 0.79 15.03
C LEU A 182 -13.07 0.47 16.50
N ASP A 183 -12.23 0.95 17.43
CA ASP A 183 -12.42 0.86 18.88
C ASP A 183 -13.72 1.56 19.36
N LYS A 184 -14.14 2.62 18.66
CA LYS A 184 -15.41 3.31 18.91
C LYS A 184 -16.58 2.58 18.28
N VAL A 185 -16.41 2.07 17.06
CA VAL A 185 -17.43 1.28 16.35
C VAL A 185 -17.84 0.06 17.18
N GLU A 186 -16.87 -0.64 17.77
CA GLU A 186 -17.15 -1.80 18.63
C GLU A 186 -18.12 -1.45 19.76
N LYS A 187 -17.92 -0.29 20.43
CA LYS A 187 -18.80 0.18 21.50
C LYS A 187 -20.18 0.60 21.01
N ILE A 188 -20.29 1.09 19.79
CA ILE A 188 -21.57 1.53 19.21
C ILE A 188 -22.40 0.32 18.80
N VAL A 189 -21.79 -0.65 18.12
CA VAL A 189 -22.49 -1.82 17.59
C VAL A 189 -22.87 -2.82 18.69
N LYS A 190 -22.08 -2.90 19.77
CA LYS A 190 -22.36 -3.78 20.91
C LYS A 190 -23.31 -3.19 21.95
N LYS A 191 -23.79 -1.95 21.80
CA LYS A 191 -24.81 -1.41 22.69
C LYS A 191 -26.13 -2.19 22.46
N PRO A 192 -26.74 -2.73 23.53
CA PRO A 192 -28.00 -3.48 23.43
C PRO A 192 -29.15 -2.62 22.91
#